data_AF-A0A1B8UUV2-F1
#
_entry.id   AF-A0A1B8UUV2-F1
#
_cell.length_a   1.000
_cell.length_b   1.000
_cell.length_c   1.000
_cell.angle_alpha   90.00
_cell.angle_beta   90.00
_cell.angle_gamma   90.00
#
_symmetry.space_group_name_H-M   'P 1'
#
loop_
_entity.id
_entity.type
_entity.pdbx_description
1 polymer ?
#
loop_
_entity_poly.entity_id
_entity_poly.type
_entity_poly.pdbx_seq_one_letter_code
_entity_poly.pdbx_strand_id
1 'polypeptide(L)'
;MKRHWWNGSMTLLVIRDADQAVKQVSVSKMLVVSVPIAAVISISGLFLAMQWKSTAHIQELQGQVTSQTMALDVTVKDKDEAIRLLKNEVIRLSSQAESVKDRLEQMSSLEKQLQQFVEGYIAPSDASKHSAMLSAPSQSSGWNERIQVGGEDIEASTDQILNLANRSRIDLKQVSDMLNTMQRSVPTTLKQAQNRQSTIAGTPSIWPTKSRRITSSFGYRQDPMHGRAAFHAGLDIGGELGDPVYAAADGKVIEAGFQPARGNYIVIRHVNQLDTWYMHLQSILIDVNDTVAKGDHIAKLGNTGRSTGPHLHFQIVQRGEPIDPFPYVRNALYETASSKKSIPTPLIRTRRSSEPLMSLSTRADSYPIYQS
;
A
#
# COMPACT_ATOMS: atom_id res chain seq x y z
N MET A 1 4.53 -60.25 95.91
CA MET A 1 4.20 -61.67 95.64
C MET A 1 5.48 -62.42 95.27
N LYS A 2 5.79 -63.52 95.97
CA LYS A 2 7.07 -64.25 95.92
C LYS A 2 7.23 -65.06 94.62
N ARG A 3 8.32 -64.85 93.87
CA ARG A 3 8.73 -65.64 92.69
C ARG A 3 9.57 -66.85 93.13
N HIS A 4 8.97 -68.04 93.27
CA HIS A 4 9.69 -69.29 93.61
C HIS A 4 9.43 -70.42 92.59
N TRP A 5 9.50 -70.13 91.29
CA TRP A 5 9.18 -71.12 90.23
C TRP A 5 10.32 -71.38 89.22
N TRP A 6 11.57 -71.03 89.55
CA TRP A 6 12.68 -71.03 88.57
C TRP A 6 13.82 -72.04 88.86
N ASN A 7 13.78 -72.65 90.03
CA ASN A 7 14.60 -73.73 90.61
C ASN A 7 14.83 -75.08 89.90
N GLY A 8 14.72 -75.28 88.58
CA GLY A 8 14.69 -76.67 88.04
C GLY A 8 15.27 -76.90 86.64
N SER A 9 15.80 -78.09 86.41
CA SER A 9 16.21 -78.61 85.10
C SER A 9 15.11 -79.48 84.49
N MET A 10 15.00 -79.45 83.16
CA MET A 10 14.16 -80.37 82.39
C MET A 10 15.12 -81.22 81.54
N THR A 11 15.01 -82.53 81.66
CA THR A 11 15.91 -83.47 80.99
C THR A 11 15.21 -84.02 79.76
N LEU A 12 15.72 -83.68 78.58
CA LEU A 12 15.22 -84.24 77.34
C LEU A 12 15.99 -85.53 77.05
N LEU A 13 15.27 -86.65 76.94
CA LEU A 13 15.85 -87.96 76.74
C LEU A 13 15.66 -88.36 75.27
N VAL A 14 16.72 -88.26 74.47
CA VAL A 14 16.69 -88.61 73.05
C VAL A 14 17.10 -90.07 72.93
N ILE A 15 16.12 -90.94 72.72
CA ILE A 15 16.34 -92.37 72.47
C ILE A 15 16.61 -92.53 70.98
N ARG A 16 17.80 -93.04 70.64
CA ARG A 16 18.11 -93.57 69.31
C ARG A 16 18.18 -95.10 69.42
N ASP A 17 17.99 -95.78 68.29
CA ASP A 17 17.77 -97.22 68.19
C ASP A 17 18.78 -98.08 68.99
N ALA A 18 18.38 -99.34 69.27
CA ALA A 18 18.73 -100.16 70.44
C ALA A 18 20.21 -100.28 70.89
N ASP A 19 21.20 -99.90 70.08
CA ASP A 19 22.63 -100.13 70.33
C ASP A 19 23.50 -98.86 70.43
N GLN A 20 22.91 -97.66 70.63
CA GLN A 20 23.69 -96.44 70.88
C GLN A 20 23.41 -95.79 72.25
N ALA A 21 24.46 -95.22 72.86
CA ALA A 21 24.40 -94.62 74.19
C ALA A 21 23.36 -93.49 74.28
N VAL A 22 22.47 -93.60 75.28
CA VAL A 22 21.46 -92.57 75.59
C VAL A 22 22.18 -91.28 75.98
N LYS A 23 21.97 -90.21 75.19
CA LYS A 23 22.55 -88.90 75.47
C LYS A 23 21.51 -88.04 76.18
N GLN A 24 21.67 -87.87 77.48
CA GLN A 24 20.86 -86.95 78.27
C GLN A 24 21.40 -85.53 78.14
N VAL A 25 20.52 -84.58 77.82
CA VAL A 25 20.86 -83.15 77.85
C VAL A 25 19.91 -82.49 78.83
N SER A 26 20.46 -82.04 79.95
CA SER A 26 19.72 -81.27 80.96
C SER A 26 19.72 -79.80 80.57
N VAL A 27 18.55 -79.21 80.33
CA VAL A 27 18.41 -77.79 80.03
C VAL A 27 17.76 -77.10 81.22
N SER A 28 18.27 -75.92 81.59
CA SER A 28 17.66 -75.10 82.64
C SER A 28 16.28 -74.62 82.21
N LYS A 29 15.26 -74.71 83.08
CA LYS A 29 13.90 -74.20 82.80
C LYS A 29 13.89 -72.71 82.40
N MET A 30 14.90 -71.94 82.85
CA MET A 30 15.12 -70.56 82.41
C MET A 30 15.35 -70.44 80.91
N LEU A 31 16.20 -71.28 80.34
CA LEU A 31 16.56 -71.22 78.93
C LEU A 31 15.41 -71.66 78.02
N VAL A 32 14.63 -72.65 78.45
CA VAL A 32 13.45 -73.12 77.71
C VAL A 32 12.40 -72.02 77.56
N VAL A 33 12.27 -71.12 78.55
CA VAL A 33 11.31 -70.00 78.50
C VAL A 33 11.93 -68.73 77.90
N SER A 34 13.21 -68.44 78.15
CA SER A 34 13.84 -67.19 77.71
C SER A 34 14.19 -67.16 76.22
N VAL A 35 14.60 -68.28 75.63
CA VAL A 35 14.96 -68.38 74.20
C VAL A 35 13.79 -68.06 73.27
N PRO A 36 12.58 -68.64 73.41
CA PRO A 36 11.45 -68.28 72.54
C PRO A 36 10.99 -66.83 72.76
N ILE A 37 11.05 -66.31 74.00
CA ILE A 37 10.75 -64.90 74.27
C ILE A 37 11.77 -63.98 73.56
N ALA A 38 13.06 -64.28 73.66
CA ALA A 38 14.11 -63.53 72.99
C ALA A 38 13.98 -63.60 71.46
N ALA A 39 13.59 -64.76 70.91
CA ALA A 39 13.31 -64.92 69.48
C ALA A 39 12.13 -64.05 69.03
N VAL A 40 11.02 -64.03 69.78
CA VAL A 40 9.84 -63.19 69.49
C VAL A 40 10.22 -61.70 69.56
N ILE A 41 10.99 -61.28 70.58
CA ILE A 41 11.47 -59.89 70.69
C ILE A 41 12.37 -59.53 69.50
N SER A 42 13.27 -60.42 69.07
CA SER A 42 14.17 -60.19 67.94
C SER A 42 13.41 -60.06 66.62
N ILE A 43 12.43 -60.94 66.37
CA ILE A 43 11.57 -60.89 65.19
C ILE A 43 10.71 -59.62 65.19
N SER A 44 10.15 -59.25 66.35
CA SER A 44 9.38 -58.01 66.51
C SER A 44 10.23 -56.77 66.25
N GLY A 45 11.48 -56.74 66.76
CA GLY A 45 12.43 -55.66 66.49
C GLY A 45 12.80 -55.56 65.01
N LEU A 46 13.02 -56.68 64.33
CA LEU A 46 13.28 -56.71 62.88
C LEU A 46 12.08 -56.18 62.09
N PHE A 47 10.87 -56.56 62.49
CA PHE A 47 9.63 -56.08 61.88
C PHE A 47 9.47 -54.57 62.05
N LEU A 48 9.71 -54.04 63.26
CA LEU A 48 9.68 -52.61 63.54
C LEU A 48 10.75 -51.85 62.72
N ALA A 49 11.96 -52.37 62.62
CA ALA A 49 13.03 -51.77 61.81
C ALA A 49 12.70 -51.77 60.31
N MET A 50 12.11 -52.86 59.80
CA MET A 50 11.64 -52.94 58.42
C MET A 50 10.48 -51.97 58.16
N GLN A 51 9.53 -51.84 59.10
CA GLN A 51 8.45 -50.86 59.03
C GLN A 51 9.00 -49.44 58.99
N TRP A 52 9.95 -49.09 59.86
CA TRP A 52 10.60 -47.78 59.85
C TRP A 52 11.33 -47.48 58.55
N LYS A 53 12.10 -48.45 58.02
CA LYS A 53 12.78 -48.30 56.73
C LYS A 53 11.78 -48.14 55.58
N SER A 54 10.70 -48.92 55.60
CA SER A 54 9.61 -48.84 54.61
C SER A 54 8.93 -47.48 54.65
N THR A 55 8.55 -46.99 55.84
CA THR A 55 7.92 -45.67 55.99
C THR A 55 8.85 -44.54 55.56
N ALA A 56 10.15 -44.63 55.88
CA ALA A 56 11.14 -43.65 55.46
C ALA A 56 11.29 -43.63 53.93
N HIS A 57 11.35 -44.81 53.30
CA HIS A 57 11.44 -44.91 51.84
C HIS A 57 10.17 -44.44 51.14
N ILE A 58 8.99 -44.74 51.69
CA ILE A 58 7.70 -44.24 51.17
C ILE A 58 7.65 -42.71 51.26
N GLN A 59 8.10 -42.12 52.36
CA GLN A 59 8.18 -40.65 52.51
C GLN A 59 9.14 -40.04 51.49
N GLU A 60 10.30 -40.66 51.26
CA GLU A 60 11.25 -40.22 50.25
C GLU A 60 10.64 -40.27 48.83
N LEU A 61 10.00 -41.39 48.46
CA LEU A 61 9.34 -41.56 47.18
C LEU A 61 8.19 -40.55 47.00
N GLN A 62 7.37 -40.32 48.03
CA GLN A 62 6.32 -39.30 48.01
C GLN A 62 6.92 -37.89 47.83
N GLY A 63 8.04 -37.61 48.47
CA GLY A 63 8.79 -36.36 48.29
C GLY A 63 9.27 -36.18 46.85
N GLN A 64 9.84 -37.21 46.25
CA GLN A 64 10.28 -37.20 44.85
C GLN A 64 9.10 -36.99 43.88
N VAL A 65 8.02 -37.77 44.03
CA VAL A 65 6.82 -37.63 43.20
C VAL A 65 6.23 -36.23 43.34
N THR A 66 6.14 -35.70 44.56
CA THR A 66 5.63 -34.35 44.80
C THR A 66 6.52 -33.28 44.16
N SER A 67 7.85 -33.43 44.23
CA SER A 67 8.77 -32.49 43.58
C SER A 67 8.66 -32.52 42.05
N GLN A 68 8.48 -33.71 41.47
CA GLN A 68 8.30 -33.87 40.02
C GLN A 68 6.96 -33.33 39.55
N THR A 69 5.87 -33.58 40.30
CA THR A 69 4.55 -33.04 39.96
C THR A 69 4.53 -31.52 40.08
N MET A 70 5.20 -30.93 41.08
CA MET A 70 5.37 -29.48 41.18
C MET A 70 6.18 -28.91 40.01
N ALA A 71 7.29 -29.55 39.62
CA ALA A 71 8.09 -29.10 38.48
C ALA A 71 7.30 -29.18 37.15
N LEU A 72 6.50 -30.24 36.97
CA LEU A 72 5.64 -30.39 35.81
C LEU A 72 4.52 -29.35 35.80
N ASP A 73 3.88 -29.08 36.93
CA ASP A 73 2.82 -28.06 37.06
C ASP A 73 3.33 -26.65 36.72
N VAL A 74 4.54 -26.29 37.19
CA VAL A 74 5.19 -25.02 36.81
C VAL A 74 5.43 -24.96 35.30
N THR A 75 5.97 -26.03 34.71
CA THR A 75 6.24 -26.08 33.26
C THR A 75 4.95 -25.96 32.43
N VAL A 76 3.87 -26.63 32.85
CA VAL A 76 2.57 -26.56 32.17
C VAL A 76 2.00 -25.14 32.25
N LYS A 77 2.07 -24.50 33.41
CA LYS A 77 1.61 -23.10 33.58
C LYS A 77 2.38 -22.13 32.69
N ASP A 78 3.70 -22.25 32.62
CA ASP A 78 4.53 -21.42 31.74
C ASP A 78 4.18 -21.60 30.26
N LYS A 79 3.94 -22.87 29.84
CA LYS A 79 3.50 -23.18 28.47
C LYS A 79 2.10 -22.65 28.17
N ASP A 80 1.16 -22.77 29.10
CA ASP A 80 -0.20 -22.23 28.96
C ASP A 80 -0.18 -20.71 28.82
N GLU A 81 0.68 -20.02 29.57
CA GLU A 81 0.89 -18.59 29.43
C GLU A 81 1.46 -18.23 28.05
N ALA A 82 2.49 -18.94 27.59
CA ALA A 82 3.06 -18.74 26.25
C ALA A 82 2.02 -18.96 25.14
N ILE A 83 1.22 -20.01 25.23
CA ILE A 83 0.12 -20.29 24.28
C ILE A 83 -0.89 -19.14 24.29
N ARG A 84 -1.24 -18.61 25.46
CA ARG A 84 -2.16 -17.46 25.56
C ARG A 84 -1.61 -16.22 24.87
N LEU A 85 -0.32 -15.92 25.06
CA LEU A 85 0.35 -14.80 24.39
C LEU A 85 0.38 -14.96 22.87
N LEU A 86 0.75 -16.15 22.39
CA LEU A 86 0.77 -16.46 20.97
C LEU A 86 -0.62 -16.37 20.33
N LYS A 87 -1.67 -16.88 20.99
CA LYS A 87 -3.06 -16.75 20.51
C LYS A 87 -3.46 -15.30 20.34
N ASN A 88 -3.15 -14.45 21.31
CA ASN A 88 -3.47 -13.02 21.25
C ASN A 88 -2.75 -12.34 20.08
N GLU A 89 -1.49 -12.68 19.84
CA GLU A 89 -0.71 -12.09 18.74
C GLU A 89 -1.21 -12.57 17.36
N VAL A 90 -1.60 -13.85 17.23
CA VAL A 90 -2.21 -14.37 15.99
C VAL A 90 -3.52 -13.66 15.67
N ILE A 91 -4.41 -13.48 16.65
CA ILE A 91 -5.69 -12.76 16.46
C ILE A 91 -5.42 -11.33 15.97
N ARG A 92 -4.43 -10.67 16.58
CA ARG A 92 -4.06 -9.31 16.21
C ARG A 92 -3.47 -9.22 14.81
N LEU A 93 -2.52 -10.08 14.46
CA LEU A 93 -1.94 -10.14 13.11
C LEU A 93 -3.01 -10.43 12.06
N SER A 94 -3.95 -11.32 12.36
CA SER A 94 -5.09 -11.61 11.48
C SER A 94 -5.97 -10.36 11.26
N SER A 95 -6.26 -9.61 12.33
CA SER A 95 -7.02 -8.36 12.20
C SER A 95 -6.27 -7.29 11.40
N GLN A 96 -4.96 -7.17 11.58
CA GLN A 96 -4.12 -6.27 10.78
C GLN A 96 -4.09 -6.67 9.31
N ALA A 97 -4.00 -7.97 9.03
CA ALA A 97 -4.00 -8.52 7.67
C ALA A 97 -5.34 -8.25 6.95
N GLU A 98 -6.48 -8.44 7.64
CA GLU A 98 -7.79 -8.12 7.06
C GLU A 98 -7.91 -6.63 6.74
N SER A 99 -7.44 -5.75 7.63
CA SER A 99 -7.42 -4.30 7.34
C SER A 99 -6.55 -3.94 6.13
N VAL A 100 -5.42 -4.62 5.93
CA VAL A 100 -4.58 -4.43 4.73
C VAL A 100 -5.31 -4.91 3.48
N LYS A 101 -5.99 -6.05 3.55
CA LYS A 101 -6.79 -6.60 2.46
C LYS A 101 -7.92 -5.64 2.03
N ASP A 102 -8.69 -5.10 2.97
CA ASP A 102 -9.75 -4.12 2.69
C ASP A 102 -9.19 -2.89 1.95
N ARG A 103 -8.00 -2.43 2.33
CA ARG A 103 -7.32 -1.29 1.70
C ARG A 103 -6.82 -1.62 0.30
N LEU A 104 -6.40 -2.85 0.04
CA LEU A 104 -6.01 -3.32 -1.29
C LEU A 104 -7.22 -3.35 -2.24
N GLU A 105 -8.40 -3.76 -1.75
CA GLU A 105 -9.63 -3.71 -2.54
C GLU A 105 -10.01 -2.26 -2.90
N GLN A 106 -9.91 -1.33 -1.95
CA GLN A 106 -10.09 0.10 -2.23
C GLN A 106 -9.08 0.60 -3.27
N MET A 107 -7.82 0.18 -3.19
CA MET A 107 -6.80 0.55 -4.17
C MET A 107 -7.12 0.02 -5.57
N SER A 108 -7.60 -1.23 -5.68
CA SER A 108 -8.02 -1.81 -6.96
C SER A 108 -9.13 -0.96 -7.63
N SER A 109 -10.04 -0.40 -6.83
CA SER A 109 -11.07 0.51 -7.35
C SER A 109 -10.48 1.83 -7.88
N LEU A 110 -9.48 2.39 -7.20
CA LEU A 110 -8.78 3.60 -7.64
C LEU A 110 -7.95 3.36 -8.90
N GLU A 111 -7.32 2.20 -9.02
CA GLU A 111 -6.61 1.78 -10.23
C GLU A 111 -7.55 1.75 -11.43
N LYS A 112 -8.75 1.17 -11.28
CA LYS A 112 -9.76 1.17 -12.35
C LYS A 112 -10.18 2.58 -12.76
N GLN A 113 -10.37 3.50 -11.80
CA GLN A 113 -10.67 4.90 -12.11
C GLN A 113 -9.53 5.57 -12.88
N LEU A 114 -8.28 5.26 -12.53
CA LEU A 114 -7.12 5.77 -13.25
C LEU A 114 -7.03 5.20 -14.67
N GLN A 115 -7.28 3.90 -14.85
CA GLN A 115 -7.32 3.25 -16.16
C GLN A 115 -8.39 3.87 -17.06
N GLN A 116 -9.61 4.04 -16.55
CA GLN A 116 -10.70 4.72 -17.27
C GLN A 116 -10.35 6.15 -17.64
N PHE A 117 -9.70 6.89 -16.73
CA PHE A 117 -9.22 8.24 -17.01
C PHE A 117 -8.21 8.22 -18.17
N VAL A 118 -7.25 7.29 -18.18
CA VAL A 118 -6.25 7.21 -19.26
C VAL A 118 -6.88 6.79 -20.59
N GLU A 119 -7.74 5.77 -20.60
CA GLU A 119 -8.41 5.26 -21.81
C GLU A 119 -9.32 6.29 -22.47
N GLY A 120 -10.01 7.13 -21.68
CA GLY A 120 -10.90 8.17 -22.21
C GLY A 120 -10.17 9.26 -23.01
N TYR A 121 -8.84 9.36 -22.95
CA TYR A 121 -8.07 10.43 -23.60
C TYR A 121 -6.99 9.97 -24.58
N ILE A 122 -6.59 8.69 -24.59
CA ILE A 122 -5.65 8.18 -25.60
C ILE A 122 -6.42 7.80 -26.86
N ALA A 123 -6.20 8.52 -27.96
CA ALA A 123 -6.68 8.14 -29.28
C ALA A 123 -6.20 6.72 -29.65
N PRO A 124 -6.95 5.92 -30.44
CA PRO A 124 -6.66 4.50 -30.70
C PRO A 124 -5.24 4.21 -31.23
N SER A 125 -4.53 5.19 -31.76
CA SER A 125 -3.19 5.03 -32.35
C SER A 125 -2.05 4.94 -31.33
N ASP A 126 -2.18 5.50 -30.12
CA ASP A 126 -1.11 5.53 -29.12
C ASP A 126 -1.36 4.63 -27.89
N ALA A 127 -2.56 4.04 -27.80
CA ALA A 127 -2.97 3.17 -26.69
C ALA A 127 -2.09 1.91 -26.58
N SER A 128 -1.52 1.43 -27.68
CA SER A 128 -0.69 0.22 -27.71
C SER A 128 0.69 0.37 -27.05
N LYS A 129 1.24 1.59 -26.93
CA LYS A 129 2.56 1.82 -26.33
C LYS A 129 2.50 2.21 -24.85
N HIS A 130 1.43 2.89 -24.42
CA HIS A 130 1.28 3.35 -23.03
C HIS A 130 0.55 2.36 -22.12
N SER A 131 -0.36 1.55 -22.66
CA SER A 131 -0.98 0.44 -21.90
C SER A 131 0.07 -0.54 -21.39
N ALA A 132 1.12 -0.83 -22.17
CA ALA A 132 2.22 -1.73 -21.80
C ALA A 132 3.08 -1.23 -20.62
N MET A 133 3.10 0.08 -20.33
CA MET A 133 3.83 0.64 -19.18
C MET A 133 3.01 0.63 -17.89
N LEU A 134 1.68 0.75 -17.99
CA LEU A 134 0.76 0.66 -16.85
C LEU A 134 0.33 -0.78 -16.54
N SER A 135 0.50 -1.70 -17.49
CA SER A 135 0.32 -3.15 -17.33
C SER A 135 1.67 -3.86 -17.11
N ALA A 136 2.53 -3.31 -16.24
CA ALA A 136 3.48 -4.17 -15.57
C ALA A 136 2.64 -5.27 -14.89
N PRO A 137 2.89 -6.56 -15.15
CA PRO A 137 2.00 -7.60 -14.68
C PRO A 137 1.91 -7.46 -13.17
N SER A 138 0.70 -7.24 -12.65
CA SER A 138 0.35 -7.84 -11.38
C SER A 138 0.53 -9.32 -11.62
N GLN A 139 1.72 -9.82 -11.30
CA GLN A 139 1.85 -11.22 -10.96
C GLN A 139 0.90 -11.36 -9.77
N SER A 140 -0.35 -11.73 -10.08
CA SER A 140 -1.10 -12.53 -9.15
C SER A 140 -0.25 -13.78 -9.01
N SER A 141 0.65 -13.74 -8.03
CA SER A 141 1.09 -14.93 -7.35
C SER A 141 -0.21 -15.53 -6.81
N GLY A 142 -0.87 -16.32 -7.66
CA GLY A 142 -1.94 -17.19 -7.22
C GLY A 142 -1.35 -17.95 -6.06
N TRP A 143 -1.98 -17.82 -4.89
CA TRP A 143 -1.66 -18.57 -3.70
C TRP A 143 -1.97 -20.06 -3.95
N ASN A 144 -1.19 -20.68 -4.82
CA ASN A 144 -1.16 -22.11 -5.07
C ASN A 144 0.09 -22.67 -4.41
N GLU A 145 0.27 -22.37 -3.12
CA GLU A 145 1.34 -22.97 -2.35
C GLU A 145 0.83 -24.34 -1.90
N ARG A 146 1.06 -25.35 -2.72
CA ARG A 146 1.10 -26.73 -2.24
C ARG A 146 2.28 -26.78 -1.28
N ILE A 147 2.05 -26.49 0.00
CA ILE A 147 3.08 -26.51 1.04
C ILE A 147 3.61 -27.95 1.08
N GLN A 148 4.79 -28.15 0.51
CA GLN A 148 5.46 -29.43 0.51
C GLN A 148 6.08 -29.63 1.89
N VAL A 149 5.31 -30.22 2.79
CA VAL A 149 5.73 -30.54 4.16
C VAL A 149 6.55 -31.84 4.16
N GLY A 150 7.81 -31.74 4.57
CA GLY A 150 8.73 -32.86 4.76
C GLY A 150 10.10 -32.37 5.22
N GLY A 151 10.56 -32.85 6.37
CA GLY A 151 11.80 -32.43 7.02
C GLY A 151 11.92 -32.95 8.46
N GLU A 152 13.03 -32.65 9.13
CA GLU A 152 13.21 -32.89 10.56
C GLU A 152 12.32 -31.91 11.36
N ASP A 153 11.51 -32.44 12.28
CA ASP A 153 10.65 -31.63 13.16
C ASP A 153 11.51 -30.90 14.19
N ILE A 154 12.05 -29.75 13.81
CA ILE A 154 12.74 -28.84 14.74
C ILE A 154 11.66 -27.99 15.40
N GLU A 155 11.41 -28.23 16.70
CA GLU A 155 10.51 -27.42 17.51
C GLU A 155 11.03 -25.98 17.54
N ALA A 156 10.31 -25.06 16.88
CA ALA A 156 10.66 -23.65 16.88
C ALA A 156 10.57 -23.09 18.31
N SER A 157 11.61 -22.40 18.77
CA SER A 157 11.58 -21.83 20.12
C SER A 157 10.56 -20.70 20.20
N THR A 158 9.95 -20.52 21.37
CA THR A 158 8.97 -19.46 21.62
C THR A 158 9.52 -18.08 21.22
N ASP A 159 10.80 -17.82 21.48
CA ASP A 159 11.47 -16.57 21.10
C ASP A 159 11.54 -16.35 19.59
N GLN A 160 11.76 -17.41 18.80
CA GLN A 160 11.78 -17.32 17.34
C GLN A 160 10.39 -16.93 16.80
N ILE A 161 9.32 -17.54 17.34
CA ILE A 161 7.95 -17.25 16.94
C ILE A 161 7.57 -15.81 17.32
N LEU A 162 7.94 -15.35 18.51
CA LEU A 162 7.68 -13.98 18.96
C LEU A 162 8.45 -12.95 18.11
N ASN A 163 9.71 -13.23 17.76
CA ASN A 163 10.50 -12.37 16.89
C ASN A 163 9.91 -12.28 15.48
N LEU A 164 9.45 -13.41 14.92
CA LEU A 164 8.75 -13.44 13.63
C LEU A 164 7.47 -12.61 13.69
N ALA A 165 6.65 -12.79 14.72
CA ALA A 165 5.41 -12.03 14.90
C ALA A 165 5.68 -10.52 14.98
N ASN A 166 6.69 -10.11 15.75
CA ASN A 166 7.13 -8.72 15.85
C ASN A 166 7.58 -8.14 14.51
N ARG A 167 8.32 -8.90 13.70
CA ARG A 167 8.75 -8.49 12.36
C ARG A 167 7.56 -8.35 11.41
N SER A 168 6.69 -9.36 11.35
CA SER A 168 5.46 -9.32 10.55
C SER A 168 4.57 -8.13 10.90
N ARG A 169 4.50 -7.76 12.20
CA ARG A 169 3.78 -6.59 12.68
C ARG A 169 4.36 -5.28 12.12
N ILE A 170 5.68 -5.15 12.07
CA ILE A 170 6.36 -3.98 11.51
C ILE A 170 6.10 -3.90 10.01
N ASP A 171 6.26 -5.02 9.29
CA ASP A 171 6.06 -5.09 7.84
C ASP A 171 4.60 -4.74 7.47
N LEU A 172 3.61 -5.32 8.15
CA LEU A 172 2.19 -5.00 7.94
C LEU A 172 1.87 -3.54 8.28
N LYS A 173 2.49 -2.98 9.31
CA LYS A 173 2.32 -1.56 9.63
C LYS A 173 2.87 -0.68 8.51
N GLN A 174 4.07 -0.99 8.01
CA GLN A 174 4.69 -0.24 6.92
C GLN A 174 3.84 -0.30 5.64
N VAL A 175 3.32 -1.48 5.29
CA VAL A 175 2.40 -1.65 4.14
C VAL A 175 1.12 -0.84 4.36
N SER A 176 0.53 -0.91 5.55
CA SER A 176 -0.67 -0.12 5.90
C SER A 176 -0.41 1.39 5.80
N ASP A 177 0.72 1.90 6.29
CA ASP A 177 1.10 3.31 6.20
C ASP A 177 1.33 3.77 4.75
N MET A 178 1.94 2.92 3.92
CA MET A 178 2.10 3.16 2.49
C MET A 178 0.75 3.21 1.76
N LEU A 179 -0.14 2.24 2.03
CA LEU A 179 -1.50 2.22 1.47
C LEU A 179 -2.31 3.44 1.91
N ASN A 180 -2.20 3.86 3.18
CA ASN A 180 -2.82 5.09 3.68
C ASN A 180 -2.34 6.34 2.93
N THR A 181 -1.03 6.43 2.68
CA THR A 181 -0.44 7.54 1.94
C THR A 181 -0.98 7.57 0.51
N MET A 182 -0.94 6.43 -0.19
CA MET A 182 -1.44 6.31 -1.56
C MET A 182 -2.95 6.58 -1.66
N GLN A 183 -3.75 6.06 -0.73
CA GLN A 183 -5.20 6.29 -0.67
C GLN A 183 -5.55 7.78 -0.56
N ARG A 184 -4.70 8.59 0.08
CA ARG A 184 -4.88 10.04 0.19
C ARG A 184 -4.33 10.79 -1.03
N SER A 185 -3.17 10.40 -1.53
CA SER A 185 -2.49 11.12 -2.61
C SER A 185 -3.11 10.84 -3.99
N VAL A 186 -3.46 9.59 -4.30
CA VAL A 186 -3.93 9.21 -5.65
C VAL A 186 -5.20 9.96 -6.07
N PRO A 187 -6.28 10.05 -5.26
CA PRO A 187 -7.49 10.79 -5.66
C PRO A 187 -7.24 12.28 -5.86
N THR A 188 -6.36 12.88 -5.05
CA THR A 188 -6.02 14.30 -5.18
C THR A 188 -5.23 14.57 -6.44
N THR A 189 -4.25 13.73 -6.76
CA THR A 189 -3.49 13.81 -8.02
C THR A 189 -4.41 13.60 -9.24
N LEU A 190 -5.32 12.64 -9.19
CA LEU A 190 -6.28 12.39 -10.27
C LEU A 190 -7.19 13.60 -10.49
N LYS A 191 -7.75 14.17 -9.41
CA LYS A 191 -8.57 15.38 -9.48
C LYS A 191 -7.80 16.59 -10.02
N GLN A 192 -6.54 16.76 -9.60
CA GLN A 192 -5.67 17.81 -10.12
C GLN A 192 -5.40 17.63 -11.62
N ALA A 193 -5.14 16.40 -12.06
CA ALA A 193 -4.96 16.08 -13.47
C ALA A 193 -6.22 16.36 -14.29
N GLN A 194 -7.39 15.94 -13.81
CA GLN A 194 -8.69 16.22 -14.44
C GLN A 194 -8.95 17.73 -14.56
N ASN A 195 -8.75 18.49 -13.48
CA ASN A 195 -8.94 19.95 -13.50
C ASN A 195 -7.98 20.65 -14.45
N ARG A 196 -6.71 20.22 -14.46
CA ARG A 196 -5.71 20.76 -15.38
C ARG A 196 -6.07 20.44 -16.83
N GLN A 197 -6.54 19.23 -17.09
CA GLN A 197 -7.00 18.81 -18.41
C GLN A 197 -8.20 19.63 -18.87
N SER A 198 -9.24 19.76 -18.04
CA SER A 198 -10.40 20.59 -18.34
C SER A 198 -10.02 22.05 -18.56
N THR A 199 -9.05 22.57 -17.78
CA THR A 199 -8.53 23.93 -17.96
C THR A 199 -7.85 24.08 -19.32
N ILE A 200 -7.01 23.13 -19.73
CA ILE A 200 -6.32 23.17 -21.03
C ILE A 200 -7.34 23.08 -22.18
N ALA A 201 -8.29 22.16 -22.09
CA ALA A 201 -9.29 21.93 -23.12
C ALA A 201 -10.25 23.14 -23.25
N GLY A 202 -10.68 23.71 -22.13
CA GLY A 202 -11.56 24.89 -22.08
C GLY A 202 -10.84 26.24 -22.24
N THR A 203 -9.51 26.30 -22.29
CA THR A 203 -8.83 27.58 -22.55
C THR A 203 -8.72 27.83 -24.06
N PRO A 204 -9.24 28.96 -24.60
CA PRO A 204 -9.11 29.29 -26.02
C PRO A 204 -7.66 29.26 -26.46
N SER A 205 -7.36 28.45 -27.48
CA SER A 205 -5.97 28.22 -27.90
C SER A 205 -5.80 27.94 -29.38
N ILE A 206 -6.88 27.62 -30.10
CA ILE A 206 -6.81 27.42 -31.55
C ILE A 206 -7.28 28.65 -32.32
N TRP A 207 -6.81 28.75 -33.56
CA TRP A 207 -7.20 29.81 -34.46
C TRP A 207 -8.63 29.58 -35.01
N PRO A 208 -9.55 30.56 -34.96
CA PRO A 208 -10.99 30.31 -35.08
C PRO A 208 -11.54 30.24 -36.51
N THR A 209 -10.71 30.35 -37.55
CA THR A 209 -11.16 30.23 -38.96
C THR A 209 -10.02 29.81 -39.89
N LYS A 210 -10.27 29.57 -41.17
CA LYS A 210 -9.24 29.17 -42.13
C LYS A 210 -8.23 30.29 -42.42
N SER A 211 -8.70 31.51 -42.63
CA SER A 211 -7.83 32.65 -42.99
C SER A 211 -6.96 33.10 -41.82
N ARG A 212 -5.72 33.51 -42.11
CA ARG A 212 -4.76 34.09 -41.15
C ARG A 212 -4.59 35.60 -41.29
N ARG A 213 -5.42 36.25 -42.11
CA ARG A 213 -5.33 37.68 -42.40
C ARG A 213 -6.04 38.50 -41.32
N ILE A 214 -5.28 39.05 -40.39
CA ILE A 214 -5.80 40.02 -39.41
C ILE A 214 -6.06 41.35 -40.15
N THR A 215 -7.31 41.77 -40.19
CA THR A 215 -7.71 43.07 -40.77
C THR A 215 -7.75 44.15 -39.70
N SER A 216 -7.97 43.79 -38.43
CA SER A 216 -7.85 44.72 -37.33
C SER A 216 -7.62 44.05 -35.99
N SER A 217 -6.78 44.69 -35.15
CA SER A 217 -6.39 44.19 -33.83
C SER A 217 -7.26 44.77 -32.73
N PHE A 218 -7.18 44.19 -31.53
CA PHE A 218 -7.82 44.67 -30.32
C PHE A 218 -7.27 46.04 -29.91
N GLY A 219 -8.12 46.90 -29.33
CA GLY A 219 -7.72 48.20 -28.77
C GLY A 219 -8.31 49.43 -29.47
N TYR A 220 -7.80 50.62 -29.14
CA TYR A 220 -8.30 51.87 -29.71
C TYR A 220 -7.90 52.04 -31.17
N ARG A 221 -8.88 52.36 -32.01
CA ARG A 221 -8.71 52.62 -33.45
C ARG A 221 -9.67 53.71 -33.93
N GLN A 222 -9.47 54.16 -35.16
CA GLN A 222 -10.45 54.98 -35.86
C GLN A 222 -11.59 54.09 -36.36
N ASP A 223 -12.84 54.48 -36.10
CA ASP A 223 -14.05 53.77 -36.50
C ASP A 223 -14.14 53.71 -38.04
N PRO A 224 -14.18 52.52 -38.66
CA PRO A 224 -14.15 52.39 -40.11
C PRO A 224 -15.38 52.96 -40.84
N MET A 225 -16.49 53.22 -40.14
CA MET A 225 -17.72 53.72 -40.77
C MET A 225 -17.86 55.24 -40.66
N HIS A 226 -17.46 55.84 -39.54
CA HIS A 226 -17.70 57.27 -39.29
C HIS A 226 -16.44 58.07 -38.90
N GLY A 227 -15.26 57.42 -38.84
CA GLY A 227 -13.98 58.10 -38.64
C GLY A 227 -13.69 58.61 -37.23
N ARG A 228 -14.51 58.27 -36.23
CA ARG A 228 -14.35 58.69 -34.82
C ARG A 228 -13.47 57.71 -34.03
N ALA A 229 -12.87 58.12 -32.92
CA ALA A 229 -12.17 57.18 -32.05
C ALA A 229 -13.14 56.14 -31.47
N ALA A 230 -12.79 54.86 -31.59
CA ALA A 230 -13.57 53.73 -31.09
C ALA A 230 -12.67 52.66 -30.51
N PHE A 231 -13.18 51.92 -29.51
CA PHE A 231 -12.49 50.76 -28.96
C PHE A 231 -12.94 49.48 -29.66
N HIS A 232 -11.99 48.71 -30.17
CA HIS A 232 -12.23 47.42 -30.77
C HIS A 232 -12.05 46.30 -29.75
N ALA A 233 -13.16 45.70 -29.32
CA ALA A 233 -13.21 44.68 -28.28
C ALA A 233 -12.82 43.26 -28.77
N GLY A 234 -12.18 43.12 -29.93
CA GLY A 234 -11.88 41.81 -30.51
C GLY A 234 -10.74 41.82 -31.52
N LEU A 235 -10.71 40.76 -32.31
CA LEU A 235 -9.78 40.54 -33.42
C LEU A 235 -10.59 40.30 -34.69
N ASP A 236 -10.38 41.14 -35.71
CA ASP A 236 -11.02 41.01 -37.01
C ASP A 236 -10.13 40.19 -37.93
N ILE A 237 -10.66 39.06 -38.40
CA ILE A 237 -9.97 38.12 -39.28
C ILE A 237 -10.69 38.11 -40.63
N GLY A 238 -10.10 38.75 -41.63
CA GLY A 238 -10.66 38.80 -42.97
C GLY A 238 -10.58 37.44 -43.66
N GLY A 239 -11.67 37.02 -44.31
CA GLY A 239 -11.75 35.72 -44.98
C GLY A 239 -12.71 35.75 -46.17
N GLU A 240 -13.04 34.57 -46.69
CA GLU A 240 -14.03 34.42 -47.76
C GLU A 240 -15.41 34.08 -47.15
N LEU A 241 -16.49 34.53 -47.79
CA LEU A 241 -17.84 34.14 -47.38
C LEU A 241 -17.96 32.62 -47.41
N GLY A 242 -18.44 32.04 -46.32
CA GLY A 242 -18.58 30.59 -46.19
C GLY A 242 -17.37 29.88 -45.57
N ASP A 243 -16.25 30.57 -45.32
CA ASP A 243 -15.09 29.98 -44.65
C ASP A 243 -15.50 29.34 -43.31
N PRO A 244 -14.95 28.18 -42.95
CA PRO A 244 -15.32 27.52 -41.71
C PRO A 244 -14.87 28.33 -40.49
N VAL A 245 -15.73 28.35 -39.47
CA VAL A 245 -15.47 28.94 -38.16
C VAL A 245 -15.44 27.84 -37.11
N TYR A 246 -14.39 27.83 -36.29
CA TYR A 246 -14.10 26.76 -35.33
C TYR A 246 -14.20 27.24 -33.88
N ALA A 247 -14.69 26.37 -33.00
CA ALA A 247 -14.68 26.63 -31.56
C ALA A 247 -13.24 26.71 -31.03
N ALA A 248 -12.84 27.85 -30.47
CA ALA A 248 -11.48 28.07 -30.00
C ALA A 248 -11.06 27.20 -28.79
N ALA A 249 -12.05 26.63 -28.08
CA ALA A 249 -11.91 25.76 -26.91
C ALA A 249 -13.18 24.95 -26.65
N ASP A 250 -13.06 23.93 -25.79
CA ASP A 250 -14.19 23.17 -25.27
C ASP A 250 -15.12 24.09 -24.48
N GLY A 251 -16.43 23.98 -24.68
CA GLY A 251 -17.37 24.82 -23.97
C GLY A 251 -18.82 24.49 -24.24
N LYS A 252 -19.69 25.31 -23.67
CA LYS A 252 -21.14 25.23 -23.86
C LYS A 252 -21.65 26.49 -24.56
N VAL A 253 -22.46 26.33 -25.59
CA VAL A 253 -23.11 27.43 -26.30
C VAL A 253 -24.14 28.08 -25.37
N ILE A 254 -23.94 29.36 -25.05
CA ILE A 254 -24.84 30.11 -24.16
C ILE A 254 -25.75 31.07 -24.93
N GLU A 255 -25.31 31.54 -26.11
CA GLU A 255 -26.10 32.38 -26.99
C GLU A 255 -25.79 32.02 -28.45
N ALA A 256 -26.82 32.02 -29.28
CA ALA A 256 -26.73 31.90 -30.73
C ALA A 256 -27.93 32.62 -31.34
N GLY A 257 -27.71 33.46 -32.35
CA GLY A 257 -28.81 34.19 -32.99
C GLY A 257 -28.35 35.36 -33.84
N PHE A 258 -29.24 36.33 -34.04
CA PHE A 258 -28.98 37.53 -34.83
C PHE A 258 -29.18 38.79 -34.00
N GLN A 259 -28.24 39.73 -34.09
CA GLN A 259 -28.38 41.08 -33.54
C GLN A 259 -27.88 42.10 -34.57
N PRO A 260 -28.58 43.22 -34.85
CA PRO A 260 -28.22 44.15 -35.93
C PRO A 260 -26.75 44.62 -35.93
N ALA A 261 -26.17 44.87 -34.75
CA ALA A 261 -24.77 45.26 -34.65
C ALA A 261 -23.79 44.08 -34.86
N ARG A 262 -24.10 42.91 -34.32
CA ARG A 262 -23.23 41.72 -34.34
C ARG A 262 -23.40 40.86 -35.60
N GLY A 263 -24.49 41.04 -36.33
CA GLY A 263 -24.93 40.09 -37.36
C GLY A 263 -25.40 38.78 -36.73
N ASN A 264 -25.25 37.68 -37.46
CA ASN A 264 -25.35 36.36 -36.85
C ASN A 264 -24.15 36.15 -35.92
N TYR A 265 -24.41 35.67 -34.71
CA TYR A 265 -23.38 35.51 -33.71
C TYR A 265 -23.58 34.27 -32.84
N ILE A 266 -22.49 33.81 -32.24
CA ILE A 266 -22.42 32.71 -31.27
C ILE A 266 -21.59 33.19 -30.07
N VAL A 267 -22.02 32.81 -28.87
CA VAL A 267 -21.23 32.94 -27.64
C VAL A 267 -21.08 31.56 -27.00
N ILE A 268 -19.84 31.14 -26.80
CA ILE A 268 -19.49 29.88 -26.12
C ILE A 268 -18.85 30.21 -24.79
N ARG A 269 -19.40 29.63 -23.71
CA ARG A 269 -18.84 29.70 -22.36
C ARG A 269 -17.88 28.55 -22.12
N HIS A 270 -16.74 28.88 -21.56
CA HIS A 270 -15.68 27.96 -21.22
C HIS A 270 -15.37 27.95 -19.72
N VAL A 271 -14.37 27.17 -19.34
CA VAL A 271 -13.81 27.14 -17.97
C VAL A 271 -13.26 28.53 -17.57
N ASN A 272 -13.18 28.79 -16.27
CA ASN A 272 -12.64 30.03 -15.70
C ASN A 272 -13.38 31.32 -16.11
N GLN A 273 -14.67 31.24 -16.45
CA GLN A 273 -15.50 32.38 -16.86
C GLN A 273 -14.94 33.12 -18.09
N LEU A 274 -14.40 32.34 -19.02
CA LEU A 274 -14.01 32.81 -20.35
C LEU A 274 -15.16 32.54 -21.31
N ASP A 275 -15.56 33.56 -22.05
CA ASP A 275 -16.53 33.44 -23.13
C ASP A 275 -15.85 33.81 -24.45
N THR A 276 -16.07 33.01 -25.51
CA THR A 276 -15.64 33.35 -26.87
C THR A 276 -16.82 33.75 -27.72
N TRP A 277 -16.66 34.85 -28.46
CA TRP A 277 -17.72 35.44 -29.26
C TRP A 277 -17.32 35.43 -30.72
N TYR A 278 -18.23 34.97 -31.58
CA TYR A 278 -18.05 34.85 -33.03
C TYR A 278 -19.16 35.66 -33.68
N MET A 279 -18.81 36.68 -34.45
CA MET A 279 -19.77 37.63 -35.03
C MET A 279 -19.62 37.75 -36.55
N HIS A 280 -20.57 38.45 -37.16
CA HIS A 280 -20.69 38.69 -38.60
C HIS A 280 -20.83 37.41 -39.42
N LEU A 281 -21.37 36.35 -38.81
CA LEU A 281 -21.46 35.01 -39.41
C LEU A 281 -22.45 34.99 -40.58
N GLN A 282 -22.24 34.07 -41.53
CA GLN A 282 -23.19 33.79 -42.61
C GLN A 282 -24.30 32.85 -42.14
N SER A 283 -23.91 31.75 -41.48
CA SER A 283 -24.81 30.74 -40.95
C SER A 283 -24.24 30.11 -39.68
N ILE A 284 -25.12 29.75 -38.75
CA ILE A 284 -24.84 29.07 -37.49
C ILE A 284 -25.13 27.57 -37.70
N LEU A 285 -24.24 26.69 -37.22
CA LEU A 285 -24.35 25.23 -37.39
C LEU A 285 -24.65 24.48 -36.07
N ILE A 286 -24.83 25.22 -34.98
CA ILE A 286 -25.02 24.71 -33.61
C ILE A 286 -26.15 25.46 -32.91
N ASP A 287 -26.74 24.86 -31.89
CA ASP A 287 -27.84 25.42 -31.13
C ASP A 287 -27.43 25.86 -29.71
N VAL A 288 -28.24 26.71 -29.09
CA VAL A 288 -28.05 27.10 -27.69
C VAL A 288 -28.18 25.88 -26.80
N ASN A 289 -27.25 25.75 -25.85
CA ASN A 289 -27.02 24.61 -24.96
C ASN A 289 -26.18 23.45 -25.51
N ASP A 290 -25.77 23.48 -26.77
CA ASP A 290 -24.85 22.47 -27.29
C ASP A 290 -23.51 22.51 -26.54
N THR A 291 -22.91 21.34 -26.39
CA THR A 291 -21.51 21.21 -25.93
C THR A 291 -20.64 21.04 -27.16
N VAL A 292 -19.61 21.86 -27.27
CA VAL A 292 -18.68 21.85 -28.41
C VAL A 292 -17.28 21.50 -27.91
N ALA A 293 -16.56 20.71 -28.69
CA ALA A 293 -15.15 20.45 -28.51
C ALA A 293 -14.32 21.51 -29.25
N LYS A 294 -13.11 21.76 -28.74
CA LYS A 294 -12.10 22.59 -29.39
C LYS A 294 -11.85 22.09 -30.82
N GLY A 295 -12.07 22.96 -31.80
CA GLY A 295 -11.91 22.63 -33.22
C GLY A 295 -13.20 22.26 -33.94
N ASP A 296 -14.33 22.14 -33.25
CA ASP A 296 -15.62 21.86 -33.89
C ASP A 296 -16.00 22.98 -34.87
N HIS A 297 -16.52 22.60 -36.02
CA HIS A 297 -17.01 23.52 -37.03
C HIS A 297 -18.40 24.03 -36.64
N ILE A 298 -18.45 25.24 -36.09
CA ILE A 298 -19.63 25.81 -35.43
C ILE A 298 -20.43 26.77 -36.32
N ALA A 299 -19.80 27.35 -37.33
CA ALA A 299 -20.43 28.37 -38.17
C ALA A 299 -19.67 28.57 -39.49
N LYS A 300 -20.27 29.37 -40.37
CA LYS A 300 -19.63 29.88 -41.58
C LYS A 300 -19.40 31.38 -41.47
N LEU A 301 -18.22 31.85 -41.88
CA LEU A 301 -17.84 33.26 -41.94
C LEU A 301 -18.76 34.01 -42.88
N GLY A 302 -19.15 35.23 -42.51
CA GLY A 302 -20.06 36.04 -43.30
C GLY A 302 -19.66 37.50 -43.41
N ASN A 303 -20.69 38.33 -43.63
CA ASN A 303 -20.61 39.78 -43.73
C ASN A 303 -21.93 40.40 -43.22
N THR A 304 -22.47 39.86 -42.12
CA THR A 304 -23.79 40.25 -41.60
C THR A 304 -23.69 41.31 -40.50
N GLY A 305 -24.78 42.07 -40.29
CA GLY A 305 -24.81 43.13 -39.29
C GLY A 305 -23.89 44.31 -39.64
N ARG A 306 -23.22 44.88 -38.64
CA ARG A 306 -22.35 46.04 -38.84
C ARG A 306 -20.96 45.63 -39.33
N SER A 307 -20.84 45.36 -40.62
CA SER A 307 -19.60 44.92 -41.26
C SER A 307 -19.33 45.69 -42.57
N THR A 308 -18.06 45.99 -42.87
CA THR A 308 -17.64 46.67 -44.11
C THR A 308 -17.17 45.70 -45.21
N GLY A 309 -16.98 44.42 -44.89
CA GLY A 309 -16.57 43.38 -45.83
C GLY A 309 -16.42 42.02 -45.13
N PRO A 310 -16.26 40.91 -45.86
CA PRO A 310 -16.21 39.58 -45.25
C PRO A 310 -15.08 39.40 -44.23
N HIS A 311 -15.45 39.21 -42.96
CA HIS A 311 -14.54 38.92 -41.87
C HIS A 311 -15.26 38.22 -40.71
N LEU A 312 -14.48 37.55 -39.87
CA LEU A 312 -14.89 37.08 -38.56
C LEU A 312 -14.42 38.10 -37.51
N HIS A 313 -15.36 38.68 -36.76
CA HIS A 313 -15.03 39.41 -35.54
C HIS A 313 -15.03 38.39 -34.39
N PHE A 314 -13.86 38.17 -33.80
CA PHE A 314 -13.63 37.23 -32.71
C PHE A 314 -13.31 37.95 -31.41
N GLN A 315 -14.01 37.66 -30.31
CA GLN A 315 -13.70 38.22 -28.98
C GLN A 315 -13.41 37.12 -27.97
N ILE A 316 -12.58 37.45 -26.98
CA ILE A 316 -12.47 36.71 -25.73
C ILE A 316 -12.90 37.68 -24.62
N VAL A 317 -13.84 37.23 -23.80
CA VAL A 317 -14.36 37.98 -22.66
C VAL A 317 -14.04 37.20 -21.40
N GLN A 318 -13.36 37.83 -20.45
CA GLN A 318 -13.06 37.22 -19.16
C GLN A 318 -13.82 37.96 -18.06
N ARG A 319 -14.72 37.25 -17.37
CA ARG A 319 -15.53 37.81 -16.27
C ARG A 319 -16.29 39.10 -16.67
N GLY A 320 -16.79 39.14 -17.91
CA GLY A 320 -17.56 40.27 -18.44
C GLY A 320 -16.73 41.35 -19.16
N GLU A 321 -15.40 41.33 -19.05
CA GLU A 321 -14.53 42.31 -19.68
C GLU A 321 -13.85 41.75 -20.94
N PRO A 322 -13.92 42.44 -22.10
CA PRO A 322 -13.17 42.06 -23.29
C PRO A 322 -11.66 42.14 -23.07
N ILE A 323 -10.93 41.10 -23.50
CA ILE A 323 -9.47 41.04 -23.45
C ILE A 323 -8.90 40.79 -24.84
N ASP A 324 -7.62 41.10 -25.04
CA ASP A 324 -6.94 40.87 -26.32
C ASP A 324 -6.98 39.37 -26.68
N PRO A 325 -7.65 38.98 -27.78
CA PRO A 325 -7.72 37.58 -28.19
C PRO A 325 -6.40 37.03 -28.73
N PHE A 326 -5.53 37.90 -29.26
CA PHE A 326 -4.37 37.48 -30.03
C PHE A 326 -3.38 36.60 -29.25
N PRO A 327 -3.00 36.92 -27.99
CA PRO A 327 -2.14 36.06 -27.18
C PRO A 327 -2.66 34.63 -26.99
N TYR A 328 -3.98 34.43 -26.95
CA TYR A 328 -4.60 33.12 -26.75
C TYR A 328 -4.50 32.26 -28.01
N VAL A 329 -4.81 32.84 -29.17
CA VAL A 329 -4.90 32.08 -30.44
C VAL A 329 -3.60 32.09 -31.25
N ARG A 330 -2.58 32.85 -30.83
CA ARG A 330 -1.28 32.95 -31.51
C ARG A 330 -0.51 31.63 -31.49
N ASN A 331 -0.58 30.83 -30.42
CA ASN A 331 0.21 29.60 -30.33
C ASN A 331 -0.24 28.53 -31.35
N ALA A 332 -1.51 28.55 -31.77
CA ALA A 332 -2.02 27.77 -32.89
C ALA A 332 -1.27 28.03 -34.21
N LEU A 333 -0.69 29.22 -34.36
CA LEU A 333 0.07 29.62 -35.54
C LEU A 333 1.46 28.93 -35.58
N TYR A 334 2.01 28.54 -34.42
CA TYR A 334 3.35 27.95 -34.29
C TYR A 334 3.34 26.41 -34.29
N GLU A 335 2.32 25.75 -33.73
CA GLU A 335 2.23 24.29 -33.72
C GLU A 335 2.08 23.68 -35.14
N THR A 336 1.37 24.37 -36.04
CA THR A 336 1.26 23.94 -37.45
C THR A 336 2.58 24.08 -38.22
N ALA A 337 3.45 25.01 -37.83
CA ALA A 337 4.76 25.19 -38.44
C ALA A 337 5.83 24.22 -37.89
N SER A 338 5.74 23.88 -36.60
CA SER A 338 6.70 23.00 -35.92
C SER A 338 6.44 21.50 -36.18
N SER A 339 5.17 21.10 -36.41
CA SER A 339 4.80 19.71 -36.75
C SER A 339 5.46 19.19 -38.05
N LYS A 340 5.92 20.08 -38.95
CA LYS A 340 6.70 19.71 -40.14
C LYS A 340 8.19 19.45 -39.88
N LYS A 341 8.69 19.66 -38.66
CA LYS A 341 10.10 19.44 -38.30
C LYS A 341 10.17 18.33 -37.26
N SER A 342 10.45 17.11 -37.73
CA SER A 342 10.72 15.93 -36.91
C SER A 342 11.67 16.29 -35.75
N ILE A 343 11.19 16.15 -34.52
CA ILE A 343 12.01 16.32 -33.31
C ILE A 343 12.94 15.09 -33.20
N PRO A 344 14.27 15.24 -33.07
CA PRO A 344 15.16 14.12 -32.89
C PRO A 344 14.96 13.51 -31.50
N THR A 345 14.85 12.19 -31.45
CA THR A 345 14.79 11.38 -30.23
C THR A 345 16.02 11.65 -29.35
N PRO A 346 15.87 11.93 -28.03
CA PRO A 346 17.03 12.04 -27.16
C PRO A 346 17.61 10.65 -26.89
N LEU A 347 18.88 10.46 -27.23
CA LEU A 347 19.65 9.27 -26.87
C LEU A 347 19.88 9.26 -25.35
N ILE A 348 19.15 8.39 -24.64
CA ILE A 348 19.45 8.09 -23.24
C ILE A 348 20.73 7.26 -23.20
N ARG A 349 21.84 7.91 -22.86
CA ARG A 349 23.14 7.27 -22.63
C ARG A 349 23.14 6.64 -21.23
N THR A 350 22.94 5.34 -21.13
CA THR A 350 23.15 4.59 -19.88
C THR A 350 24.65 4.54 -19.58
N ARG A 351 25.08 5.17 -18.49
CA ARG A 351 26.45 5.05 -17.96
C ARG A 351 26.53 3.73 -17.19
N ARG A 352 27.21 2.73 -17.78
CA ARG A 352 27.60 1.49 -17.09
C ARG A 352 28.86 1.80 -16.27
N SER A 353 28.78 1.78 -14.94
CA SER A 353 29.92 1.91 -14.03
C SER A 353 30.44 0.54 -13.65
N SER A 354 31.61 0.18 -14.17
CA SER A 354 32.42 -0.93 -13.66
C SER A 354 33.87 -0.59 -13.88
N GLU A 355 34.59 -0.19 -12.83
CA GLU A 355 36.00 -0.56 -12.64
C GLU A 355 36.46 -0.26 -11.19
N PRO A 356 37.41 -1.06 -10.64
CA PRO A 356 37.72 -1.12 -9.22
C PRO A 356 38.89 -0.21 -8.80
N LEU A 357 38.88 0.19 -7.52
CA LEU A 357 39.92 0.98 -6.88
C LEU A 357 41.22 0.16 -6.71
N MET A 358 42.27 0.53 -7.45
CA MET A 358 43.66 0.16 -7.14
C MET A 358 44.25 1.13 -6.11
N SER A 359 44.88 0.54 -5.10
CA SER A 359 45.62 1.19 -4.01
C SER A 359 46.84 1.97 -4.51
N LEU A 360 47.02 3.20 -4.04
CA LEU A 360 48.28 3.93 -4.18
C LEU A 360 48.83 4.33 -2.80
N SER A 361 50.02 3.76 -2.57
CA SER A 361 51.00 4.02 -1.54
C SER A 361 51.31 5.51 -1.38
N THR A 362 51.29 5.96 -0.13
CA THR A 362 51.81 7.25 0.32
C THR A 362 53.34 7.28 0.22
N ARG A 363 53.90 8.35 -0.34
CA ARG A 363 55.26 8.81 -0.01
C ARG A 363 55.35 10.32 -0.11
N ALA A 364 55.82 10.89 0.98
CA ALA A 364 56.03 12.31 1.25
C ALA A 364 57.22 12.88 0.47
N ASP A 365 57.19 14.21 0.25
CA ASP A 365 58.31 15.16 0.30
C ASP A 365 57.76 16.57 -0.04
N SER A 366 57.56 17.47 0.91
CA SER A 366 58.48 18.43 1.56
C SER A 366 58.53 19.84 0.89
N TYR A 367 58.22 20.85 1.73
CA TYR A 367 58.13 22.34 1.70
C TYR A 367 59.26 23.13 0.97
N PRO A 368 59.33 24.52 0.92
CA PRO A 368 58.58 25.61 1.63
C PRO A 368 58.11 26.84 0.76
N ILE A 369 57.09 27.61 1.17
CA ILE A 369 57.05 28.93 1.88
C ILE A 369 57.88 30.08 1.27
N TYR A 370 57.23 31.21 0.89
CA TYR A 370 57.41 32.55 1.50
C TYR A 370 56.35 33.59 1.01
N GLN A 371 55.62 34.15 1.99
CA GLN A 371 55.11 35.53 2.24
C GLN A 371 54.70 36.43 1.05
N SER A 372 53.62 37.22 1.14
CA SER A 372 53.26 38.14 2.24
C SER A 372 51.86 38.00 2.81
#